data_AF-A0A533XV82-F1
#
_entry.id   AF-A0A533XV82-F1
#
_cell.length_a   1.000
_cell.length_b   1.000
_cell.length_c   1.000
_cell.angle_alpha   90.00
_cell.angle_beta   90.00
_cell.angle_gamma   90.00
#
_symmetry.space_group_name_H-M   'P 1'
#
loop_
_entity.id
_entity.type
_entity.pdbx_description
1 polymer ?
#
loop_
_entity_poly.entity_id
_entity_poly.type
_entity_poly.pdbx_seq_one_letter_code
_entity_poly.pdbx_strand_id
1 'polypeptide(L)'
;MNISDKSPLHDLAGLLAGLQDVSPVKKQAPAALPTEDASDQVRISTRAKEFQRAYELVAQAPDIRTEKVTKLQDAISTGTYNVRGEQVATKLITHTILDAIL
;
A
#
# COMPACT_ATOMS: atom_id res chain seq x y z
N MET A 1 -21.21 11.06 -26.56
CA MET A 1 -21.00 10.33 -25.29
C MET A 1 -19.91 11.06 -24.53
N ASN A 2 -20.25 11.55 -23.34
CA ASN A 2 -19.55 12.60 -22.61
C ASN A 2 -18.34 12.05 -21.85
N ILE A 3 -17.14 12.54 -22.16
CA ILE A 3 -15.92 12.26 -21.42
C ILE A 3 -15.66 13.51 -20.58
N SER A 4 -16.06 13.51 -19.30
CA SER A 4 -15.75 14.61 -18.38
C SER A 4 -15.72 14.11 -16.93
N ASP A 5 -14.56 14.31 -16.31
CA ASP A 5 -14.36 14.64 -14.90
C ASP A 5 -14.70 13.62 -13.80
N LYS A 6 -13.96 12.52 -13.73
CA LYS A 6 -13.77 11.79 -12.46
C LYS A 6 -12.44 12.18 -11.82
N SER A 7 -12.44 13.35 -11.19
CA SER A 7 -11.34 13.82 -10.35
C SER A 7 -11.09 12.83 -9.19
N PRO A 8 -9.83 12.47 -8.88
CA PRO A 8 -9.48 11.48 -7.85
C PRO A 8 -9.84 11.88 -6.41
N LEU A 9 -10.37 13.10 -6.22
CA LEU A 9 -10.76 13.65 -4.94
C LEU A 9 -12.07 13.07 -4.39
N HIS A 10 -12.97 12.61 -5.27
CA HIS A 10 -14.25 12.01 -4.85
C HIS A 10 -14.06 10.61 -4.23
N ASP A 11 -13.06 9.86 -4.70
CA ASP A 11 -12.79 8.50 -4.22
C ASP A 11 -12.22 8.51 -2.79
N LEU A 12 -11.42 9.52 -2.46
CA LEU A 12 -10.90 9.74 -1.11
C LEU A 12 -11.99 10.14 -0.12
N ALA A 13 -12.98 10.93 -0.56
CA ALA A 13 -14.11 11.32 0.27
C ALA A 13 -15.00 10.12 0.64
N GLY A 14 -15.21 9.17 -0.29
CA GLY A 14 -15.94 7.93 -0.02
C GLY A 14 -15.25 7.02 1.00
N LEU A 15 -13.92 6.98 0.98
CA LEU A 15 -13.12 6.17 1.90
C LEU A 15 -13.10 6.76 3.32
N LEU A 16 -13.07 8.09 3.44
CA LEU A 16 -13.17 8.81 4.72
C LEU A 16 -14.56 8.68 5.38
N ALA A 17 -15.62 8.60 4.57
CA ALA A 17 -16.99 8.37 5.06
C ALA A 17 -17.18 6.92 5.57
N GLY A 18 -16.53 5.93 4.93
CA GLY A 18 -16.61 4.52 5.34
C GLY A 18 -15.97 4.19 6.69
N LEU A 19 -15.11 5.06 7.21
CA LEU A 19 -14.46 4.90 8.53
C LEU A 19 -15.32 5.42 9.70
N GLN A 20 -16.42 6.13 9.44
CA GLN A 20 -17.24 6.74 10.49
C GLN A 20 -18.45 5.89 10.91
N ASP A 21 -18.87 4.90 10.12
CA ASP A 21 -20.02 4.06 10.45
C ASP A 21 -19.59 2.77 11.17
N VAL A 22 -19.21 2.90 12.44
CA VAL A 22 -19.07 1.77 13.37
C VAL A 22 -20.20 1.82 14.40
N SER A 23 -21.41 1.50 13.95
CA SER A 23 -22.58 1.30 14.82
C SER A 23 -22.49 -0.06 15.56
N PRO A 24 -22.83 -0.15 16.86
CA PRO A 24 -22.65 -1.37 17.66
C PRO A 24 -23.71 -2.44 17.33
N VAL A 25 -23.26 -3.66 17.05
CA VAL A 25 -24.11 -4.82 16.70
C VAL A 25 -25.02 -5.20 17.87
N LYS A 26 -26.34 -5.04 17.69
CA LYS A 26 -27.38 -5.52 18.61
C LYS A 26 -27.56 -7.03 18.42
N LYS A 27 -27.29 -7.78 19.50
CA LYS A 27 -27.40 -9.24 19.59
C LYS A 27 -28.89 -9.67 19.61
N GLN A 28 -29.34 -10.42 18.60
CA GLN A 28 -30.57 -11.21 18.63
C GLN A 28 -30.32 -12.58 17.99
N ALA A 29 -30.80 -13.63 18.65
CA ALA A 29 -30.71 -15.04 18.25
C ALA A 29 -32.14 -15.65 18.24
N PRO A 30 -32.36 -16.84 17.66
CA PRO A 30 -32.22 -17.20 16.26
C PRO A 30 -33.56 -17.71 15.68
N ALA A 31 -33.83 -17.52 14.39
CA ALA A 31 -34.91 -18.19 13.67
C ALA A 31 -34.29 -19.10 12.60
N ALA A 32 -34.60 -20.39 12.69
CA ALA A 32 -34.05 -21.45 11.86
C ALA A 32 -34.46 -21.33 10.38
N LEU A 33 -33.49 -21.51 9.48
CA LEU A 33 -33.67 -21.64 8.03
C LEU A 33 -32.64 -22.67 7.48
N PRO A 34 -32.94 -23.30 6.32
CA PRO A 34 -32.51 -24.64 5.97
C PRO A 34 -31.03 -24.74 5.55
N THR A 35 -30.50 -25.96 5.69
CA THR A 35 -29.19 -26.42 5.23
C THR A 35 -29.03 -26.24 3.72
N GLU A 36 -28.44 -25.12 3.31
CA GLU A 36 -27.74 -25.00 2.04
C GLU A 36 -26.24 -25.16 2.28
N ASP A 37 -25.57 -25.80 1.32
CA ASP A 37 -24.18 -26.18 1.31
C ASP A 37 -23.28 -25.20 2.06
N ALA A 38 -22.57 -25.71 3.07
CA ALA A 38 -21.53 -25.01 3.81
C ALA A 38 -20.29 -24.80 2.92
N SER A 39 -20.48 -24.07 1.82
CA SER A 39 -19.39 -23.50 1.04
C SER A 39 -18.83 -22.33 1.85
N ASP A 40 -17.56 -22.45 2.22
CA ASP A 40 -16.86 -21.42 2.99
C ASP A 40 -16.80 -20.13 2.15
N GLN A 41 -17.60 -19.12 2.52
CA GLN A 41 -17.62 -17.84 1.80
C GLN A 41 -16.40 -17.01 2.19
N VAL A 42 -15.41 -16.97 1.32
CA VAL A 42 -14.25 -16.07 1.46
C VAL A 42 -14.69 -14.62 1.25
N ARG A 43 -14.77 -13.85 2.34
CA ARG A 43 -15.04 -12.40 2.30
C ARG A 43 -13.75 -11.62 2.48
N ILE A 44 -13.27 -11.00 1.40
CA ILE A 44 -12.11 -10.10 1.44
C ILE A 44 -12.54 -8.78 2.10
N SER A 45 -11.81 -8.37 3.14
CA SER A 45 -12.06 -7.12 3.85
C SER A 45 -11.86 -5.90 2.95
N THR A 46 -12.59 -4.81 3.23
CA THR A 46 -12.47 -3.55 2.48
C THR A 46 -11.03 -3.03 2.49
N ARG A 47 -10.37 -3.08 3.66
CA ARG A 47 -8.97 -2.71 3.83
C ARG A 47 -8.01 -3.52 2.96
N ALA A 48 -8.24 -4.82 2.81
CA ALA A 48 -7.42 -5.66 1.94
C ALA A 48 -7.57 -5.27 0.47
N LYS A 49 -8.77 -4.91 0.03
CA LYS A 49 -9.02 -4.40 -1.34
C LYS A 49 -8.33 -3.05 -1.58
N GLU A 50 -8.36 -2.16 -0.59
CA GLU A 50 -7.65 -0.88 -0.66
C GLU A 50 -6.13 -1.07 -0.73
N PHE A 51 -5.58 -1.96 0.08
CA PHE A 51 -4.16 -2.29 0.05
C PHE A 51 -3.73 -2.87 -1.30
N GLN A 52 -4.55 -3.76 -1.87
CA GLN A 52 -4.31 -4.35 -3.19
C GLN A 52 -4.23 -3.26 -4.28
N ARG A 53 -5.19 -2.31 -4.29
CA ARG A 53 -5.15 -1.18 -5.23
C ARG A 53 -3.93 -0.30 -5.03
N ALA A 54 -3.56 0.00 -3.78
CA ALA A 54 -2.36 0.78 -3.49
C ALA A 54 -1.08 0.07 -3.96
N TYR A 55 -1.00 -1.25 -3.77
CA TYR A 55 0.12 -2.07 -4.25
C TYR A 55 0.22 -2.06 -5.78
N GLU A 56 -0.91 -2.21 -6.49
CA GLU A 56 -0.96 -2.13 -7.95
C GLU A 56 -0.51 -0.78 -8.49
N LEU A 57 -0.84 0.32 -7.82
CA LEU A 57 -0.38 1.66 -8.18
C LEU A 57 1.13 1.83 -7.95
N VAL A 58 1.67 1.26 -6.87
CA VAL A 58 3.11 1.27 -6.60
C VAL A 58 3.87 0.41 -7.61
N ALA A 59 3.30 -0.74 -8.01
CA ALA A 59 3.90 -1.63 -9.01
C ALA A 59 3.90 -1.01 -10.43
N GLN A 60 2.98 -0.09 -10.72
CA GLN A 60 2.97 0.68 -11.97
C GLN A 60 3.98 1.82 -11.99
N ALA A 61 4.58 2.17 -10.84
CA ALA A 61 5.62 3.18 -10.80
C ALA A 61 6.86 2.68 -11.57
N PRO A 62 7.60 3.57 -12.24
CA PRO A 62 8.79 3.17 -12.98
C PRO A 62 9.86 2.61 -12.04
N ASP A 63 10.50 1.52 -12.47
CA ASP A 63 11.61 0.87 -11.74
C ASP A 63 12.73 1.87 -11.41
N ILE A 64 13.00 2.79 -12.34
CA ILE A 64 14.01 3.83 -12.17
C ILE A 64 13.33 5.15 -11.80
N ARG A 65 13.66 5.65 -10.61
CA ARG A 65 13.25 6.97 -10.13
C ARG A 65 14.21 8.04 -10.64
N THR A 66 14.11 8.39 -11.92
CA THR A 66 15.04 9.30 -12.62
C THR A 66 15.34 10.58 -11.85
N GLU A 67 14.33 11.23 -11.28
CA GLU A 67 14.48 12.43 -10.45
C GLU A 67 15.50 12.24 -9.29
N LYS A 68 15.41 11.12 -8.57
CA LYS A 68 16.34 10.81 -7.47
C LYS A 68 17.75 10.56 -7.99
N VAL A 69 17.85 9.88 -9.12
CA VAL A 69 19.14 9.53 -9.74
C VAL A 69 19.84 10.79 -10.24
N THR A 70 19.12 11.71 -10.88
CA THR A 70 19.66 13.02 -11.29
C THR A 70 20.11 13.84 -10.09
N LYS A 71 19.29 13.95 -9.04
CA LYS A 71 19.65 14.68 -7.81
C LYS A 71 20.95 14.15 -7.17
N LEU A 72 21.12 12.82 -7.17
CA LEU A 72 22.34 12.19 -6.66
C LEU A 72 23.55 12.47 -7.56
N GLN A 73 23.37 12.40 -8.88
CA GLN A 73 24.43 12.76 -9.84
C GLN A 73 24.89 14.21 -9.66
N ASP A 74 23.95 15.15 -9.49
CA ASP A 74 24.26 16.56 -9.26
C ASP A 74 25.01 16.76 -7.94
N ALA A 75 24.60 16.06 -6.87
CA ALA A 75 25.29 16.11 -5.58
C ALA A 75 26.73 15.57 -5.68
N ILE A 76 26.94 14.53 -6.49
CA ILE A 76 28.27 13.97 -6.75
C ILE A 76 29.12 14.97 -7.56
N SER A 77 28.56 15.53 -8.65
CA SER A 77 29.26 16.49 -9.51
C SER A 77 29.64 17.78 -8.78
N THR A 78 28.82 18.22 -7.83
CA THR A 78 29.07 19.43 -7.02
C THR A 78 29.96 19.15 -5.81
N GLY A 79 30.35 17.89 -5.57
CA GLY A 79 31.14 17.50 -4.41
C GLY A 79 30.40 17.58 -3.07
N THR A 80 29.06 17.76 -3.10
CA THR A 80 28.23 17.86 -1.89
C THR A 80 27.69 16.49 -1.42
N TYR A 81 27.96 15.43 -2.17
CA TYR A 81 27.62 14.07 -1.80
C TYR A 81 28.52 13.57 -0.66
N ASN A 82 28.00 13.60 0.57
CA ASN A 82 28.71 13.13 1.76
C ASN A 82 27.97 11.96 2.42
N VAL A 83 28.55 10.76 2.33
CA VAL A 83 28.03 9.55 2.99
C VAL A 83 28.93 9.21 4.17
N ARG A 84 28.32 9.11 5.36
CA ARG A 84 29.04 8.70 6.57
C ARG A 84 29.39 7.21 6.48
N GLY A 85 30.62 6.83 6.82
CA GLY A 85 31.07 5.42 6.78
C GLY A 85 30.18 4.46 7.61
N GLU A 86 29.61 4.94 8.71
CA GLU A 86 28.61 4.21 9.52
C GLU A 86 27.38 3.76 8.70
N GLN A 87 26.89 4.63 7.81
CA GLN A 87 25.73 4.32 6.96
C GLN A 87 26.05 3.20 5.98
N VAL A 88 27.28 3.20 5.44
CA VAL A 88 27.77 2.14 4.54
C VAL A 88 27.91 0.83 5.30
N ALA A 89 28.57 0.84 6.45
CA ALA A 89 28.75 -0.36 7.28
C ALA A 89 27.41 -0.98 7.70
N THR A 90 26.45 -0.15 8.10
CA THR A 90 25.09 -0.60 8.46
C THR A 90 24.42 -1.29 7.28
N LYS A 91 24.50 -0.70 6.07
CA LYS A 91 23.91 -1.30 4.87
C LYS A 91 24.59 -2.60 4.46
N LEU A 92 25.91 -2.69 4.57
CA LEU A 92 26.65 -3.92 4.33
C LEU A 92 26.19 -5.04 5.27
N ILE A 93 26.22 -4.79 6.59
CA ILE A 93 25.83 -5.79 7.59
C ILE A 93 24.37 -6.23 7.39
N THR A 94 23.47 -5.27 7.21
CA THR A 94 22.04 -5.56 6.98
C THR A 94 21.85 -6.43 5.74
N HIS A 95 22.53 -6.11 4.63
CA HIS A 95 22.44 -6.88 3.40
C HIS A 95 23.01 -8.30 3.57
N THR A 96 24.16 -8.45 4.22
CA THR A 96 24.76 -9.78 4.46
C THR A 96 23.91 -10.68 5.35
N ILE A 97 23.25 -10.10 6.36
CA ILE A 97 22.38 -10.86 7.25
C ILE A 97 21.11 -11.28 6.52
N LEU A 98 20.51 -10.38 5.73
CA LEU A 98 19.31 -10.70 4.95
C LEU A 98 19.58 -11.81 3.93
N ASP A 99 20.71 -11.74 3.21
CA ASP A 99 21.12 -12.75 2.23
C ASP A 99 21.39 -14.13 2.88
N ALA A 100 21.89 -14.16 4.11
CA ALA A 100 22.13 -15.41 4.83
C ALA A 100 20.86 -16.07 5.40
N ILE A 101 19.74 -15.35 5.48
CA ILE A 101 18.47 -15.82 6.06
C ILE A 101 17.46 -16.23 4.98
N LEU A 102 17.57 -15.65 3.78
CA LEU A 102 16.72 -15.93 2.61
C LEU A 102 17.24 -17.14 1.81
#